data_AF-A0AAU7A3D0-F1
#
_entry.id   AF-A0AAU7A3D0-F1
#
_cell.length_a   1.000
_cell.length_b   1.000
_cell.length_c   1.000
_cell.angle_alpha   90.00
_cell.angle_beta   90.00
_cell.angle_gamma   90.00
#
_symmetry.space_group_name_H-M   'P 1'
#
loop_
_entity.id
_entity.type
_entity.pdbx_description
1 polymer ?
#
loop_
_entity_poly.entity_id
_entity_poly.type
_entity_poly.pdbx_seq_one_letter_code
_entity_poly.pdbx_strand_id
1 'polypeptide(L)'
;MEPLKNMPKLTYADEKREVEFSEAQSILEISNENQVEHLHVCGGLGRCSTCRVQILDGLENCSERSQKEQLIADKLDFPDDVRLACQTLLSGDAKIRKLFKNKTDIKFAQAAMQSSGSIGSNKQVAILFADIEDFTPLSERLASFDVMYLLNKYFDFAGNIVMKNGGEINNYIGDAFLAIFGLDGEGDETFRAVKAGLELQSDLKNFASTVEENFDEEFKIRIGIHFGEAIIGMLGCRGTERLSVIGDTVNMAARAESANKEADTTMLITENAYNQIQDRVEVEDFIRTKLKGTSERITLYEIKSVKGESLVAKKHDALVKDGIKWTRAGASKDLSKENKIEFELDGDDVLLFRFNGDVRAVQNTCTHMNLPLSGGEIDENGHITCPFHGTSYCTKDGGVQKWCDGLPEDMPPENVQMMKSMKQVPLNTFNAIDYEGNIWVAKN
;
A
#
# COMPACT_ATOMS: atom_id res chain seq x y z
N MET A 1 21.41 49.98 -29.97
CA MET A 1 20.61 48.80 -30.32
C MET A 1 21.45 47.59 -30.01
N GLU A 2 21.22 46.92 -28.89
CA GLU A 2 21.76 45.57 -28.70
C GLU A 2 21.20 44.68 -29.82
N PRO A 3 22.01 43.80 -30.43
CA PRO A 3 21.51 42.86 -31.42
C PRO A 3 20.44 41.98 -30.77
N LEU A 4 19.28 41.85 -31.41
CA LEU A 4 18.25 40.87 -31.07
C LEU A 4 18.93 39.50 -30.97
N LYS A 5 19.09 39.00 -29.75
CA LYS A 5 19.66 37.68 -29.49
C LYS A 5 18.68 36.68 -30.10
N ASN A 6 19.07 36.05 -31.20
CA ASN A 6 18.21 35.08 -31.89
C ASN A 6 17.84 33.98 -30.88
N MET A 7 16.55 33.84 -30.57
CA MET A 7 16.11 32.88 -29.58
C MET A 7 16.30 31.46 -30.16
N PRO A 8 16.88 30.52 -29.39
CA PRO A 8 17.05 29.17 -29.84
C PRO A 8 15.69 28.47 -30.06
N LYS A 9 15.70 27.49 -30.96
CA LYS A 9 14.50 26.83 -31.48
C LYS A 9 14.53 25.34 -31.24
N LEU A 10 13.42 24.81 -30.73
CA LEU A 10 13.18 23.38 -30.62
C LEU A 10 12.18 22.94 -31.68
N THR A 11 12.62 22.07 -32.59
CA THR A 11 11.79 21.50 -33.65
C THR A 11 11.32 20.10 -33.29
N TYR A 12 10.00 19.90 -33.22
CA TYR A 12 9.35 18.59 -33.07
C TYR A 12 9.06 18.00 -34.45
N ALA A 13 9.94 17.11 -34.91
CA ALA A 13 9.87 16.55 -36.27
C ALA A 13 8.55 15.80 -36.55
N ASP A 14 7.98 15.16 -35.53
CA ASP A 14 6.76 14.35 -35.67
C ASP A 14 5.48 15.17 -35.81
N GLU A 15 5.48 16.39 -35.26
CA GLU A 15 4.31 17.28 -35.26
C GLU A 15 4.47 18.43 -36.24
N LYS A 16 5.62 18.52 -36.93
CA LYS A 16 6.00 19.64 -37.80
C LYS A 16 5.81 20.98 -37.09
N ARG A 17 6.19 21.01 -35.81
CA ARG A 17 6.02 22.15 -34.91
C ARG A 17 7.39 22.66 -34.47
N GLU A 18 7.55 23.97 -34.43
CA GLU A 18 8.75 24.66 -33.95
C GLU A 18 8.34 25.61 -32.82
N VAL A 19 9.15 25.69 -31.78
CA VAL A 19 8.93 26.59 -30.64
C VAL A 19 10.23 27.28 -30.27
N GLU A 20 10.14 28.52 -29.80
CA GLU A 20 11.28 29.31 -29.32
C GLU A 20 11.36 29.24 -27.80
N PHE A 21 12.56 29.32 -27.23
CA PHE A 21 12.80 29.33 -25.78
C PHE A 21 13.92 30.31 -25.40
N SER A 22 13.89 30.84 -24.17
CA SER A 22 14.71 32.00 -23.78
C SER A 22 15.91 31.67 -22.89
N GLU A 23 15.85 30.57 -22.14
CA GLU A 23 16.87 30.16 -21.16
C GLU A 23 17.17 28.67 -21.27
N ALA A 24 18.25 28.21 -20.61
CA ALA A 24 18.57 26.79 -20.57
C ALA A 24 17.50 26.04 -19.77
N GLN A 25 16.58 25.42 -20.50
CA GLN A 25 15.44 24.68 -19.96
C GLN A 25 15.48 23.24 -20.48
N SER A 26 14.84 22.34 -19.75
CA SER A 26 14.68 20.96 -20.20
C SER A 26 13.73 20.89 -21.39
N ILE A 27 13.92 19.90 -22.26
CA ILE A 27 13.02 19.64 -23.39
C ILE A 27 11.56 19.48 -22.92
N LEU A 28 11.34 18.91 -21.73
CA LEU A 28 10.01 18.74 -21.16
C LEU A 28 9.39 20.09 -20.70
N GLU A 29 10.17 20.98 -20.09
CA GLU A 29 9.70 22.32 -19.71
C GLU A 29 9.30 23.11 -20.96
N ILE A 30 10.15 23.12 -21.99
CA ILE A 30 9.85 23.75 -23.28
C ILE A 30 8.57 23.16 -23.89
N SER A 31 8.38 21.84 -23.79
CA SER A 31 7.14 21.18 -24.23
C SER A 31 5.92 21.69 -23.46
N ASN A 32 5.99 21.73 -22.13
CA ASN A 32 4.88 22.11 -21.27
C ASN A 32 4.48 23.58 -21.45
N GLU A 33 5.44 24.50 -21.47
CA GLU A 33 5.20 25.94 -21.67
C GLU A 33 4.54 26.24 -23.01
N ASN A 34 4.90 25.47 -24.03
CA ASN A 34 4.34 25.60 -25.37
C ASN A 34 3.12 24.70 -25.61
N GLN A 35 2.56 24.05 -24.58
CA GLN A 35 1.39 23.16 -24.73
C GLN A 35 1.62 22.07 -25.79
N VAL A 36 2.83 21.52 -25.84
CA VAL A 36 3.16 20.32 -26.61
C VAL A 36 2.93 19.13 -25.70
N GLU A 37 1.98 18.26 -26.06
CA GLU A 37 1.72 17.04 -25.29
C GLU A 37 2.97 16.16 -25.26
N HIS A 38 3.52 15.92 -24.06
CA HIS A 38 4.71 15.11 -23.87
C HIS A 38 4.46 14.10 -22.76
N LEU A 39 4.57 12.81 -23.05
CA LEU A 39 4.37 11.77 -22.03
C LEU A 39 5.45 11.84 -20.95
N HIS A 40 5.08 11.85 -19.66
CA HIS A 40 6.05 11.84 -18.55
C HIS A 40 5.44 11.28 -17.26
N VAL A 41 5.33 9.95 -17.17
CA VAL A 41 4.63 9.27 -16.06
C VAL A 41 5.20 9.64 -14.68
N CYS A 42 6.52 9.81 -14.53
CA CYS A 42 7.11 10.19 -13.24
C CYS A 42 7.00 11.68 -12.86
N GLY A 43 6.23 12.49 -13.61
CA GLY A 43 6.13 13.94 -13.35
C GLY A 43 7.40 14.72 -13.70
N GLY A 44 8.29 14.16 -14.53
CA GLY A 44 9.55 14.83 -14.92
C GLY A 44 10.72 14.62 -13.95
N LEU A 45 10.58 13.77 -12.93
CA LEU A 45 11.61 13.57 -11.89
C LEU A 45 12.83 12.72 -12.30
N GLY A 46 12.90 12.28 -13.56
CA GLY A 46 13.94 11.37 -14.06
C GLY A 46 13.83 9.94 -13.52
N ARG A 47 12.61 9.48 -13.15
CA ARG A 47 12.37 8.14 -12.58
C ARG A 47 11.77 7.13 -13.57
N CYS A 48 11.52 7.55 -14.81
CA CYS A 48 10.97 6.69 -15.85
C CYS A 48 11.52 7.10 -17.22
N SER A 49 11.40 6.21 -18.20
CA SER A 49 11.85 6.46 -19.58
C SER A 49 10.73 6.89 -20.53
N THR A 50 9.58 7.35 -20.02
CA THR A 50 8.40 7.63 -20.86
C THR A 50 8.45 8.97 -21.59
N CYS A 51 9.27 9.92 -21.11
CA CYS A 51 9.55 11.20 -21.78
C CYS A 51 10.69 11.15 -22.79
N ARG A 52 11.00 9.95 -23.29
CA ARG A 52 12.11 9.72 -24.20
C ARG A 52 11.94 10.47 -25.52
N VAL A 53 13.03 11.07 -25.96
CA VAL A 53 13.16 11.70 -27.27
C VAL A 53 14.42 11.17 -27.96
N GLN A 54 14.36 11.11 -29.28
CA GLN A 54 15.55 10.99 -30.12
C GLN A 54 15.92 12.39 -30.62
N ILE A 55 17.17 12.80 -30.38
CA ILE A 55 17.75 14.02 -30.94
C ILE A 55 18.16 13.71 -32.38
N LEU A 56 17.52 14.37 -33.33
CA LEU A 56 17.77 14.22 -34.76
C LEU A 56 18.83 15.21 -35.26
N ASP A 57 18.97 16.35 -34.58
CA ASP A 57 19.94 17.41 -34.87
C ASP A 57 20.16 18.28 -33.63
N GLY A 58 21.36 18.87 -33.48
CA GLY A 58 21.73 19.72 -32.33
C GLY A 58 22.05 18.97 -31.03
N LEU A 59 22.64 17.77 -31.11
CA LEU A 59 23.04 16.99 -29.92
C LEU A 59 24.12 17.72 -29.11
N GLU A 60 25.00 18.46 -29.77
CA GLU A 60 26.02 19.32 -29.17
C GLU A 60 25.43 20.47 -28.34
N ASN A 61 24.16 20.82 -28.56
CA ASN A 61 23.45 21.86 -27.80
C ASN A 61 22.75 21.29 -26.56
N CYS A 62 22.74 19.96 -26.40
CA CYS A 62 22.20 19.28 -25.25
C CYS A 62 23.21 19.23 -24.10
N SER A 63 22.73 19.32 -22.86
CA SER A 63 23.58 19.07 -21.70
C SER A 63 24.11 17.64 -21.68
N GLU A 64 25.23 17.44 -20.98
CA GLU A 64 25.65 16.11 -20.54
C GLU A 64 24.52 15.39 -19.79
N ARG A 65 24.56 14.05 -19.81
CA ARG A 65 23.55 13.25 -19.09
C ARG A 65 23.61 13.56 -17.60
N SER A 66 22.45 13.86 -17.02
CA SER A 66 22.34 13.92 -15.57
C SER A 66 22.58 12.53 -14.99
N GLN A 67 22.94 12.42 -13.70
CA GLN A 67 23.12 11.12 -13.04
C GLN A 67 21.89 10.21 -13.19
N LYS A 68 20.69 10.78 -13.08
CA LYS A 68 19.43 10.04 -13.23
C LYS A 68 19.21 9.55 -14.65
N GLU A 69 19.53 10.39 -15.63
CA GLU A 69 19.46 10.02 -17.04
C GLU A 69 20.46 8.92 -17.38
N GLN A 70 21.71 9.03 -16.88
CA GLN A 70 22.75 8.03 -17.10
C GLN A 70 22.34 6.66 -16.57
N LEU A 71 21.80 6.58 -15.34
CA LEU A 71 21.33 5.31 -14.76
C LEU A 71 20.25 4.63 -15.61
N ILE A 72 19.31 5.39 -16.17
CA ILE A 72 18.26 4.84 -17.03
C ILE A 72 18.84 4.44 -18.39
N ALA A 73 19.75 5.26 -18.92
CA ALA A 73 20.39 5.02 -20.20
C ALA A 73 21.24 3.74 -20.18
N ASP A 74 22.05 3.54 -19.13
CA ASP A 74 22.85 2.33 -18.97
C ASP A 74 21.97 1.09 -18.84
N LYS A 75 20.87 1.21 -18.05
CA LYS A 75 19.93 0.10 -17.82
C LYS A 75 19.16 -0.33 -19.08
N LEU A 76 18.86 0.61 -19.96
CA LEU A 76 18.05 0.39 -21.17
C LEU A 76 18.86 0.45 -22.46
N ASP A 77 20.18 0.54 -22.36
CA ASP A 77 21.13 0.62 -23.46
C ASP A 77 20.79 1.74 -24.47
N PHE A 78 20.64 2.98 -23.96
CA PHE A 78 20.32 4.12 -24.82
C PHE A 78 21.55 4.60 -25.60
N PRO A 79 21.45 4.71 -26.94
CA PRO A 79 22.45 5.44 -27.71
C PRO A 79 22.47 6.92 -27.31
N ASP A 80 23.56 7.63 -27.60
CA ASP A 80 23.79 9.01 -27.15
C ASP A 80 22.71 9.99 -27.62
N ASP A 81 22.11 9.73 -28.79
CA ASP A 81 21.03 10.53 -29.38
C ASP A 81 19.66 10.25 -28.75
N VAL A 82 19.52 9.22 -27.90
CA VAL A 82 18.30 8.97 -27.14
C VAL A 82 18.44 9.54 -25.73
N ARG A 83 17.58 10.51 -25.43
CA ARG A 83 17.64 11.34 -24.23
C ARG A 83 16.32 11.35 -23.48
N LEU A 84 16.35 11.67 -22.19
CA LEU A 84 15.17 11.93 -21.38
C LEU A 84 14.82 13.41 -21.45
N ALA A 85 13.66 13.74 -22.01
CA ALA A 85 13.27 15.14 -22.20
C ALA A 85 13.23 15.95 -20.89
N CYS A 86 12.92 15.31 -19.76
CA CYS A 86 12.88 15.96 -18.46
C CYS A 86 14.26 16.20 -17.82
N GLN A 87 15.33 15.60 -18.35
CA GLN A 87 16.69 15.72 -17.80
C GLN A 87 17.65 16.44 -18.73
N THR A 88 17.36 16.47 -20.04
CA THR A 88 18.20 17.11 -21.04
C THR A 88 17.88 18.59 -21.16
N LEU A 89 18.82 19.44 -20.76
CA LEU A 89 18.75 20.89 -20.95
C LEU A 89 19.23 21.26 -22.36
N LEU A 90 18.56 22.22 -22.99
CA LEU A 90 18.97 22.77 -24.28
C LEU A 90 19.60 24.16 -24.12
N SER A 91 20.70 24.39 -24.83
CA SER A 91 21.43 25.66 -24.87
C SER A 91 21.42 26.34 -26.25
N GLY A 92 20.89 25.65 -27.26
CA GLY A 92 20.84 26.08 -28.66
C GLY A 92 19.78 25.31 -29.45
N ASP A 93 19.76 25.51 -30.76
CA ASP A 93 18.78 24.86 -31.64
C ASP A 93 18.88 23.34 -31.57
N ALA A 94 17.73 22.67 -31.52
CA ALA A 94 17.68 21.21 -31.55
C ALA A 94 16.44 20.72 -32.32
N LYS A 95 16.59 19.56 -32.94
CA LYS A 95 15.50 18.86 -33.61
C LYS A 95 15.29 17.52 -32.96
N ILE A 96 14.06 17.22 -32.57
CA ILE A 96 13.75 16.00 -31.83
C ILE A 96 12.60 15.21 -32.46
N ARG A 97 12.56 13.93 -32.11
CA ARG A 97 11.44 13.01 -32.34
C ARG A 97 11.02 12.43 -30.99
N LYS A 98 9.73 12.52 -30.65
CA LYS A 98 9.21 11.88 -29.42
C LYS A 98 9.10 10.38 -29.66
N LEU A 99 9.59 9.57 -28.73
CA LEU A 99 9.54 8.11 -28.90
C LEU A 99 8.18 7.53 -28.48
N PHE A 100 7.46 8.20 -27.59
CA PHE A 100 6.08 7.87 -27.21
C PHE A 100 5.10 8.90 -27.77
N LYS A 101 4.24 8.47 -28.70
CA LYS A 101 3.38 9.35 -29.52
C LYS A 101 1.88 9.06 -29.41
N ASN A 102 1.53 7.94 -28.79
CA ASN A 102 0.15 7.47 -28.78
C ASN A 102 -0.69 8.35 -27.85
N LYS A 103 -1.67 9.06 -28.42
CA LYS A 103 -2.59 9.93 -27.67
C LYS A 103 -3.36 9.17 -26.59
N THR A 104 -3.62 7.87 -26.80
CA THR A 104 -4.25 7.02 -25.78
C THR A 104 -3.32 6.82 -24.58
N ASP A 105 -2.03 6.60 -24.81
CA ASP A 105 -1.03 6.41 -23.73
C ASP A 105 -0.78 7.73 -22.98
N ILE A 106 -0.78 8.86 -23.68
CA ILE A 106 -0.68 10.21 -23.09
C ILE A 106 -1.90 10.49 -22.20
N LYS A 107 -3.11 10.24 -22.69
CA LYS A 107 -4.35 10.40 -21.90
C LYS A 107 -4.42 9.44 -20.71
N PHE A 108 -3.94 8.21 -20.87
CA PHE A 108 -3.86 7.24 -19.78
C PHE A 108 -2.92 7.72 -18.67
N ALA A 109 -1.71 8.14 -19.04
CA ALA A 109 -0.74 8.66 -18.08
C ALA A 109 -1.21 9.95 -17.40
N GLN A 110 -1.79 10.90 -18.15
CA GLN A 110 -2.36 12.13 -17.58
C GLN A 110 -3.52 11.84 -16.63
N ALA A 111 -4.40 10.88 -16.95
CA ALA A 111 -5.44 10.45 -16.05
C ALA A 111 -4.88 9.81 -14.78
N ALA A 112 -3.86 8.95 -14.88
CA ALA A 112 -3.18 8.34 -13.75
C ALA A 112 -2.44 9.37 -12.87
N MET A 113 -2.02 10.51 -13.43
CA MET A 113 -1.45 11.63 -12.69
C MET A 113 -2.51 12.45 -11.93
N GLN A 114 -3.75 12.52 -12.45
CA GLN A 114 -4.82 13.39 -11.93
C GLN A 114 -5.77 12.70 -10.96
N SER A 115 -5.94 11.37 -11.04
CA SER A 115 -6.67 10.60 -10.04
C SER A 115 -5.82 10.49 -8.76
N SER A 116 -6.28 11.12 -7.68
CA SER A 116 -5.64 11.12 -6.36
C SER A 116 -5.25 9.71 -5.89
N GLY A 117 -3.95 9.44 -5.93
CA GLY A 117 -3.33 8.18 -5.51
C GLY A 117 -2.04 8.01 -6.28
N SER A 118 -0.92 8.41 -5.69
CA SER A 118 0.37 8.61 -6.36
C SER A 118 0.70 7.52 -7.40
N ILE A 119 1.32 7.92 -8.51
CA ILE A 119 1.88 7.08 -9.58
C ILE A 119 2.87 6.00 -9.09
N GLY A 120 3.10 5.95 -7.79
CA GLY A 120 4.12 5.15 -7.15
C GLY A 120 5.00 6.07 -6.32
N SER A 121 5.13 5.79 -5.04
CA SER A 121 6.17 6.36 -4.20
C SER A 121 7.25 5.31 -3.99
N ASN A 122 8.51 5.70 -4.13
CA ASN A 122 9.61 4.84 -3.73
C ASN A 122 9.63 4.77 -2.21
N LYS A 123 9.57 3.55 -1.67
CA LYS A 123 9.69 3.30 -0.23
C LYS A 123 10.70 2.19 -0.01
N GLN A 124 11.49 2.34 1.06
CA GLN A 124 12.24 1.22 1.63
C GLN A 124 11.24 0.38 2.41
N VAL A 125 11.13 -0.89 2.05
CA VAL A 125 10.17 -1.81 2.67
C VAL A 125 10.83 -3.16 2.89
N ALA A 126 10.38 -3.88 3.91
CA ALA A 126 10.67 -5.30 4.04
C ALA A 126 9.50 -6.09 3.45
N ILE A 127 9.81 -7.03 2.56
CA ILE A 127 8.84 -7.93 1.93
C ILE A 127 9.05 -9.31 2.53
N LEU A 128 7.97 -9.88 3.04
CA LEU A 128 7.89 -11.28 3.43
C LEU A 128 7.03 -12.00 2.38
N PHE A 129 7.61 -13.01 1.76
CA PHE A 129 6.93 -13.91 0.85
C PHE A 129 6.86 -15.28 1.52
N ALA A 130 5.68 -15.87 1.60
CA ALA A 130 5.49 -17.19 2.18
C ALA A 130 4.70 -18.07 1.23
N ASP A 131 5.10 -19.33 1.11
CA ASP A 131 4.47 -20.33 0.25
C ASP A 131 4.33 -21.67 0.98
N ILE A 132 3.33 -22.46 0.61
CA ILE A 132 3.08 -23.78 1.21
C ILE A 132 4.03 -24.80 0.57
N GLU A 133 4.75 -25.55 1.41
CA GLU A 133 5.62 -26.60 0.92
C GLU A 133 4.82 -27.72 0.26
N ASP A 134 5.21 -28.06 -0.97
CA ASP A 134 4.63 -29.15 -1.75
C ASP A 134 3.08 -29.09 -1.85
N PHE A 135 2.55 -27.87 -1.98
CA PHE A 135 1.12 -27.62 -2.11
C PHE A 135 0.46 -28.31 -3.30
N THR A 136 1.14 -28.41 -4.45
CA THR A 136 0.56 -29.08 -5.63
C THR A 136 0.18 -30.53 -5.30
N PRO A 137 1.10 -31.39 -4.80
CA PRO A 137 0.74 -32.71 -4.30
C PRO A 137 -0.37 -32.73 -3.24
N LEU A 138 -0.36 -31.78 -2.29
CA LEU A 138 -1.39 -31.65 -1.24
C LEU A 138 -2.78 -31.40 -1.87
N SER A 139 -2.86 -30.43 -2.79
CA SER A 139 -4.10 -30.02 -3.45
C SER A 139 -4.70 -31.09 -4.36
N GLU A 140 -3.87 -32.00 -4.90
CA GLU A 140 -4.31 -33.15 -5.70
C GLU A 140 -4.91 -34.27 -4.86
N ARG A 141 -4.54 -34.37 -3.57
CA ARG A 141 -5.06 -35.38 -2.64
C ARG A 141 -6.36 -34.95 -1.95
N LEU A 142 -6.55 -33.64 -1.79
CA LEU A 142 -7.72 -33.07 -1.14
C LEU A 142 -8.85 -32.77 -2.13
N ALA A 143 -10.11 -32.78 -1.65
CA ALA A 143 -11.22 -32.26 -2.43
C ALA A 143 -11.10 -30.73 -2.55
N SER A 144 -11.56 -30.15 -3.67
CA SER A 144 -11.37 -28.72 -3.93
C SER A 144 -11.97 -27.79 -2.86
N PHE A 145 -13.08 -28.19 -2.23
CA PHE A 145 -13.67 -27.44 -1.11
C PHE A 145 -12.82 -27.52 0.16
N ASP A 146 -12.15 -28.64 0.39
CA ASP A 146 -11.23 -28.81 1.53
C ASP A 146 -9.95 -27.99 1.31
N VAL A 147 -9.42 -27.95 0.09
CA VAL A 147 -8.32 -27.04 -0.29
C VAL A 147 -8.70 -25.59 -0.02
N MET A 148 -9.90 -25.17 -0.44
CA MET A 148 -10.38 -23.80 -0.22
C MET A 148 -10.55 -23.49 1.27
N TYR A 149 -11.08 -24.44 2.06
CA TYR A 149 -11.21 -24.30 3.51
C TYR A 149 -9.84 -24.15 4.18
N LEU A 150 -8.89 -25.00 3.82
CA LEU A 150 -7.51 -25.00 4.33
C LEU A 150 -6.81 -23.68 4.03
N LEU A 151 -6.87 -23.20 2.79
CA LEU A 151 -6.26 -21.92 2.40
C LEU A 151 -6.87 -20.74 3.17
N ASN A 152 -8.20 -20.66 3.28
CA ASN A 152 -8.84 -19.58 4.04
C ASN A 152 -8.43 -19.59 5.52
N LYS A 153 -8.35 -20.78 6.13
CA LYS A 153 -7.89 -20.97 7.51
C LYS A 153 -6.42 -20.56 7.69
N TYR A 154 -5.56 -20.97 6.75
CA TYR A 154 -4.14 -20.62 6.75
C TYR A 154 -3.94 -19.11 6.59
N PHE A 155 -4.62 -18.49 5.64
CA PHE A 155 -4.51 -17.06 5.38
C PHE A 155 -5.05 -16.20 6.53
N ASP A 156 -6.12 -16.60 7.20
CA ASP A 156 -6.60 -15.94 8.42
C ASP A 156 -5.56 -16.03 9.55
N PHE A 157 -5.04 -17.23 9.80
CA PHE A 157 -3.97 -17.45 10.77
C PHE A 157 -2.71 -16.61 10.47
N ALA A 158 -2.21 -16.68 9.24
CA ALA A 158 -0.99 -16.01 8.84
C ALA A 158 -1.15 -14.48 8.80
N GLY A 159 -2.29 -14.00 8.30
CA GLY A 159 -2.66 -12.60 8.26
C GLY A 159 -2.67 -11.98 9.66
N ASN A 160 -3.24 -12.67 10.64
CA ASN A 160 -3.26 -12.21 12.04
C ASN A 160 -1.84 -12.01 12.62
N ILE A 161 -0.90 -12.91 12.32
CA ILE A 161 0.50 -12.78 12.78
C ILE A 161 1.22 -11.64 12.06
N VAL A 162 1.01 -11.49 10.75
CA VAL A 162 1.57 -10.38 9.97
C VAL A 162 1.08 -9.03 10.50
N MET A 163 -0.23 -8.88 10.71
CA MET A 163 -0.84 -7.66 11.24
C MET A 163 -0.36 -7.35 12.67
N LYS A 164 -0.29 -8.36 13.54
CA LYS A 164 0.27 -8.23 14.91
C LYS A 164 1.69 -7.67 14.93
N ASN A 165 2.47 -7.96 13.88
CA ASN A 165 3.83 -7.47 13.70
C ASN A 165 3.90 -6.20 12.81
N GLY A 166 2.78 -5.50 12.57
CA GLY A 166 2.77 -4.24 11.83
C GLY A 166 3.14 -4.39 10.34
N GLY A 167 2.83 -5.55 9.76
CA GLY A 167 2.84 -5.77 8.32
C GLY A 167 1.42 -5.80 7.76
N GLU A 168 1.31 -5.63 6.45
CA GLU A 168 0.04 -5.71 5.73
C GLU A 168 0.14 -6.78 4.64
N ILE A 169 -0.87 -7.66 4.55
CA ILE A 169 -0.98 -8.59 3.42
C ILE A 169 -1.35 -7.78 2.18
N ASN A 170 -0.46 -7.79 1.18
CA ASN A 170 -0.69 -7.09 -0.07
C ASN A 170 -1.54 -7.91 -1.04
N ASN A 171 -1.17 -9.18 -1.23
CA ASN A 171 -1.83 -10.07 -2.17
C ASN A 171 -1.66 -11.54 -1.77
N TYR A 172 -2.67 -12.34 -2.12
CA TYR A 172 -2.61 -13.80 -2.16
C TYR A 172 -2.37 -14.24 -3.61
N ILE A 173 -1.43 -15.16 -3.82
CA ILE A 173 -0.98 -15.62 -5.14
C ILE A 173 -0.99 -17.15 -5.15
N GLY A 174 -2.14 -17.74 -5.45
CA GLY A 174 -2.33 -19.18 -5.28
C GLY A 174 -2.35 -19.54 -3.79
N ASP A 175 -1.43 -20.40 -3.39
CA ASP A 175 -1.12 -20.81 -2.02
C ASP A 175 -0.13 -19.88 -1.29
N ALA A 176 0.55 -19.01 -2.04
CA ALA A 176 1.47 -18.05 -1.48
C ALA A 176 0.77 -16.75 -1.03
N PHE A 177 1.43 -16.02 -0.13
CA PHE A 177 1.07 -14.64 0.16
C PHE A 177 2.30 -13.72 0.20
N LEU A 178 2.05 -12.45 -0.12
CA LEU A 178 3.02 -11.36 -0.01
C LEU A 178 2.57 -10.40 1.09
N ALA A 179 3.44 -10.17 2.07
CA ALA A 179 3.28 -9.16 3.11
C ALA A 179 4.32 -8.04 2.95
N ILE A 180 3.89 -6.81 3.24
CA ILE A 180 4.73 -5.61 3.21
C ILE A 180 4.83 -5.04 4.61
N PHE A 181 6.05 -4.72 5.04
CA PHE A 181 6.35 -4.00 6.27
C PHE A 181 7.01 -2.67 5.91
N GLY A 182 6.58 -1.59 6.57
CA GLY A 182 7.16 -0.25 6.39
C GLY A 182 6.36 0.68 5.46
N LEU A 183 5.10 0.35 5.12
CA LEU A 183 4.23 1.23 4.32
C LEU A 183 4.04 2.60 4.98
N ASP A 184 3.94 2.66 6.31
CA ASP A 184 3.75 3.91 7.05
C ASP A 184 5.06 4.62 7.43
N GLY A 185 6.21 4.01 7.11
CA GLY A 185 7.52 4.59 7.40
C GLY A 185 7.89 4.64 8.88
N GLU A 186 7.29 3.76 9.71
CA GLU A 186 7.49 3.76 11.16
C GLU A 186 8.89 3.28 11.59
N GLY A 187 9.68 2.69 10.70
CA GLY A 187 11.00 2.10 10.99
C GLY A 187 10.91 0.66 11.48
N ASP A 188 12.04 -0.02 11.68
CA ASP A 188 12.13 -1.42 12.15
C ASP A 188 11.41 -2.47 11.27
N GLU A 189 11.03 -2.12 10.03
CA GLU A 189 10.28 -2.98 9.12
C GLU A 189 10.92 -4.35 8.91
N THR A 190 12.25 -4.41 8.79
CA THR A 190 12.98 -5.67 8.62
C THR A 190 12.93 -6.52 9.88
N PHE A 191 13.10 -5.92 11.05
CA PHE A 191 13.00 -6.63 12.33
C PHE A 191 11.59 -7.21 12.52
N ARG A 192 10.56 -6.40 12.22
CA ARG A 192 9.17 -6.81 12.31
C ARG A 192 8.82 -7.93 11.33
N ALA A 193 9.30 -7.86 10.09
CA ALA A 193 9.13 -8.94 9.11
C ALA A 193 9.77 -10.25 9.58
N VAL A 194 11.01 -10.19 10.09
CA VAL A 194 11.72 -11.37 10.62
C VAL A 194 11.03 -11.94 11.86
N LYS A 195 10.58 -11.08 12.77
CA LYS A 195 9.79 -11.50 13.94
C LYS A 195 8.49 -12.19 13.51
N ALA A 196 7.77 -11.64 12.53
CA ALA A 196 6.57 -12.25 11.98
C ALA A 196 6.86 -13.62 11.36
N GLY A 197 7.95 -13.76 10.59
CA GLY A 197 8.37 -15.04 10.02
C GLY A 197 8.66 -16.10 11.08
N LEU A 198 9.35 -15.72 12.16
CA LEU A 198 9.61 -16.63 13.29
C LEU A 198 8.33 -17.02 14.04
N GLU A 199 7.42 -16.07 14.29
CA GLU A 199 6.12 -16.33 14.93
C GLU A 199 5.22 -17.22 14.05
N LEU A 200 5.24 -17.02 12.72
CA LEU A 200 4.58 -17.91 11.78
C LEU A 200 5.11 -19.34 11.94
N GLN A 201 6.43 -19.55 11.89
CA GLN A 201 7.04 -20.88 12.04
C GLN A 201 6.75 -21.53 13.40
N SER A 202 6.74 -20.76 14.50
CA SER A 202 6.44 -21.30 15.83
C SER A 202 4.98 -21.72 15.98
N ASP A 203 4.06 -20.86 15.55
CA ASP A 203 2.62 -21.04 15.78
C ASP A 203 2.01 -21.99 14.74
N LEU A 204 2.66 -22.13 13.57
CA LEU A 204 2.28 -23.08 12.53
C LEU A 204 2.23 -24.51 13.06
N LYS A 205 3.04 -24.87 14.07
CA LYS A 205 3.01 -26.22 14.65
C LYS A 205 1.61 -26.62 15.12
N ASN A 206 0.89 -25.71 15.77
CA ASN A 206 -0.47 -25.97 16.24
C ASN A 206 -1.47 -26.09 15.07
N PHE A 207 -1.30 -25.23 14.05
CA PHE A 207 -2.10 -25.28 12.84
C PHE A 207 -1.88 -26.59 12.08
N ALA A 208 -0.62 -26.96 11.87
CA ALA A 208 -0.19 -28.17 11.19
C ALA A 208 -0.73 -29.42 11.88
N SER A 209 -0.70 -29.51 13.23
CA SER A 209 -1.33 -30.62 13.94
C SER A 209 -2.84 -30.71 13.66
N THR A 210 -3.53 -29.58 13.51
CA THR A 210 -4.96 -29.58 13.15
C THR A 210 -5.17 -30.06 11.70
N VAL A 211 -4.25 -29.76 10.78
CA VAL A 211 -4.29 -30.26 9.40
C VAL A 211 -4.06 -31.76 9.37
N GLU A 212 -3.04 -32.25 10.08
CA GLU A 212 -2.72 -33.67 10.21
C GLU A 212 -3.90 -34.47 10.78
N GLU A 213 -4.54 -33.99 11.85
CA GLU A 213 -5.70 -34.65 12.45
C GLU A 213 -6.92 -34.76 11.51
N ASN A 214 -7.15 -33.75 10.67
CA ASN A 214 -8.34 -33.68 9.82
C ASN A 214 -8.13 -34.27 8.42
N PHE A 215 -6.89 -34.28 7.93
CA PHE A 215 -6.57 -34.60 6.54
C PHE A 215 -5.46 -35.65 6.38
N ASP A 216 -4.78 -36.06 7.44
CA ASP A 216 -3.62 -36.98 7.41
C ASP A 216 -2.47 -36.45 6.54
N GLU A 217 -2.26 -35.13 6.56
CA GLU A 217 -1.28 -34.42 5.74
C GLU A 217 -0.37 -33.54 6.60
N GLU A 218 0.93 -33.55 6.27
CA GLU A 218 1.89 -32.63 6.86
C GLU A 218 1.72 -31.23 6.26
N PHE A 219 1.78 -30.19 7.09
CA PHE A 219 1.64 -28.80 6.65
C PHE A 219 2.87 -27.98 7.05
N LYS A 220 3.62 -27.53 6.05
CA LYS A 220 4.83 -26.71 6.20
C LYS A 220 4.75 -25.51 5.27
N ILE A 221 5.45 -24.44 5.65
CA ILE A 221 5.59 -23.25 4.83
C ILE A 221 7.06 -22.85 4.73
N ARG A 222 7.42 -22.27 3.59
CA ARG A 222 8.72 -21.66 3.35
C ARG A 222 8.56 -20.16 3.31
N ILE A 223 9.51 -19.44 3.90
CA ILE A 223 9.47 -17.98 4.04
C ILE A 223 10.76 -17.37 3.47
N GLY A 224 10.59 -16.35 2.64
CA GLY A 224 11.66 -15.51 2.11
C GLY A 224 11.47 -14.06 2.51
N ILE A 225 12.50 -13.44 3.08
CA ILE A 225 12.45 -12.03 3.49
C ILE A 225 13.55 -11.22 2.83
N HIS A 226 13.16 -10.10 2.24
CA HIS A 226 14.08 -9.14 1.64
C HIS A 226 13.75 -7.71 2.06
N PHE A 227 14.79 -6.87 2.15
CA PHE A 227 14.66 -5.44 2.40
C PHE A 227 15.27 -4.66 1.25
N GLY A 228 14.51 -3.70 0.71
CA GLY A 228 14.95 -2.87 -0.40
C GLY A 228 13.93 -1.85 -0.86
N GLU A 229 14.32 -1.06 -1.87
CA GLU A 229 13.47 -0.03 -2.46
C GLU A 229 12.41 -0.68 -3.37
N ALA A 230 11.15 -0.28 -3.20
CA ALA A 230 10.06 -0.67 -4.08
C ALA A 230 9.16 0.53 -4.40
N ILE A 231 8.50 0.46 -5.55
CA ILE A 231 7.47 1.41 -5.96
C ILE A 231 6.14 0.96 -5.36
N ILE A 232 5.56 1.78 -4.50
CA ILE A 232 4.25 1.56 -3.88
C ILE A 232 3.23 2.51 -4.52
N GLY A 233 2.22 1.98 -5.20
CA GLY A 233 1.19 2.78 -5.86
C GLY A 233 -0.07 2.00 -6.17
N MET A 234 -1.13 2.71 -6.55
CA MET A 234 -2.38 2.08 -6.99
C MET A 234 -2.21 1.55 -8.42
N LEU A 235 -2.41 0.24 -8.61
CA LEU A 235 -2.36 -0.41 -9.92
C LEU A 235 -3.65 -1.20 -10.14
N GLY A 236 -4.22 -1.12 -11.35
CA GLY A 236 -5.39 -1.87 -11.74
C GLY A 236 -6.19 -1.18 -12.84
N CYS A 237 -7.32 -1.78 -13.22
CA CYS A 237 -8.31 -1.12 -14.06
C CYS A 237 -9.12 -0.12 -13.22
N ARG A 238 -9.65 0.94 -13.84
CA ARG A 238 -10.49 1.93 -13.17
C ARG A 238 -11.61 1.26 -12.37
N GLY A 239 -11.70 1.59 -11.07
CA GLY A 239 -12.68 1.03 -10.13
C GLY A 239 -12.26 -0.31 -9.49
N THR A 240 -11.06 -0.81 -9.81
CA THR A 240 -10.50 -2.06 -9.26
C THR A 240 -9.03 -1.89 -8.88
N GLU A 241 -8.54 -0.65 -8.79
CA GLU A 241 -7.17 -0.36 -8.40
C GLU A 241 -6.90 -0.87 -6.99
N ARG A 242 -5.73 -1.48 -6.81
CA ARG A 242 -5.26 -1.95 -5.50
C ARG A 242 -3.87 -1.41 -5.23
N LEU A 243 -3.56 -1.19 -3.96
CA LEU A 243 -2.20 -0.89 -3.54
C LEU A 243 -1.29 -2.04 -4.00
N SER A 244 -0.30 -1.71 -4.82
CA SER A 244 0.62 -2.68 -5.42
C SER A 244 2.05 -2.27 -5.11
N VAL A 245 2.86 -3.27 -4.84
CA VAL A 245 4.31 -3.15 -4.70
C VAL A 245 4.98 -3.67 -5.95
N ILE A 246 5.82 -2.85 -6.58
CA ILE A 246 6.52 -3.18 -7.81
C ILE A 246 8.00 -2.92 -7.61
N GLY A 247 8.83 -3.89 -7.97
CA GLY A 247 10.28 -3.73 -7.96
C GLY A 247 11.00 -5.05 -7.86
N ASP A 248 12.32 -5.00 -8.01
CA ASP A 248 13.18 -6.18 -7.83
C ASP A 248 13.11 -6.70 -6.38
N THR A 249 12.80 -5.83 -5.42
CA THR A 249 12.60 -6.18 -4.00
C THR A 249 11.57 -7.30 -3.80
N VAL A 250 10.46 -7.27 -4.54
CA VAL A 250 9.42 -8.32 -4.49
C VAL A 250 9.95 -9.63 -5.04
N ASN A 251 10.60 -9.57 -6.20
CA ASN A 251 11.17 -10.75 -6.85
C ASN A 251 12.27 -11.38 -6.00
N MET A 252 13.07 -10.57 -5.30
CA MET A 252 14.13 -11.04 -4.44
C MET A 252 13.59 -11.79 -3.21
N ALA A 253 12.52 -11.29 -2.59
CA ALA A 253 11.85 -12.00 -1.49
C ALA A 253 11.30 -13.36 -1.94
N ALA A 254 10.61 -13.41 -3.09
CA ALA A 254 10.12 -14.67 -3.66
C ALA A 254 11.26 -15.64 -4.01
N ARG A 255 12.39 -15.15 -4.55
CA ARG A 255 13.57 -16.00 -4.82
C ARG A 255 14.22 -16.51 -3.53
N ALA A 256 14.24 -15.71 -2.47
CA ALA A 256 14.74 -16.13 -1.16
C ALA A 256 13.84 -17.19 -0.54
N GLU A 257 12.52 -17.07 -0.70
CA GLU A 257 11.55 -18.12 -0.32
C GLU A 257 11.90 -19.40 -1.06
N SER A 258 11.98 -19.37 -2.39
CA SER A 258 12.15 -20.59 -3.17
C SER A 258 13.50 -21.28 -2.92
N ALA A 259 14.52 -20.54 -2.48
CA ALA A 259 15.83 -21.08 -2.11
C ALA A 259 15.78 -22.03 -0.89
N ASN A 260 14.75 -21.90 -0.03
CA ASN A 260 14.56 -22.79 1.11
C ASN A 260 14.48 -24.26 0.70
N LYS A 261 13.87 -24.55 -0.46
CA LYS A 261 13.75 -25.92 -0.98
C LYS A 261 15.09 -26.59 -1.23
N GLU A 262 16.05 -25.85 -1.79
CA GLU A 262 17.38 -26.37 -2.09
C GLU A 262 18.27 -26.46 -0.83
N ALA A 263 17.98 -25.63 0.17
CA ALA A 263 18.73 -25.53 1.41
C ALA A 263 18.19 -26.41 2.55
N ASP A 264 17.01 -27.02 2.37
CA ASP A 264 16.29 -27.76 3.41
C ASP A 264 16.00 -26.91 4.67
N THR A 265 15.62 -25.64 4.44
CA THR A 265 15.28 -24.67 5.49
C THR A 265 13.81 -24.25 5.38
N THR A 266 13.28 -23.56 6.39
CA THR A 266 11.89 -23.04 6.36
C THR A 266 11.82 -21.51 6.31
N MET A 267 12.90 -20.81 6.65
CA MET A 267 12.96 -19.37 6.54
C MET A 267 14.37 -18.88 6.19
N LEU A 268 14.46 -18.06 5.13
CA LEU A 268 15.69 -17.42 4.70
C LEU A 268 15.49 -15.91 4.53
N ILE A 269 16.51 -15.15 4.92
CA ILE A 269 16.56 -13.71 4.70
C ILE A 269 17.77 -13.34 3.85
N THR A 270 17.60 -12.35 2.98
CA THR A 270 18.72 -11.84 2.17
C THR A 270 19.76 -11.10 3.01
N GLU A 271 21.00 -11.00 2.51
CA GLU A 271 22.06 -10.18 3.10
C GLU A 271 21.63 -8.72 3.37
N ASN A 272 20.87 -8.10 2.47
CA ASN A 272 20.32 -6.76 2.68
C ASN A 272 19.43 -6.67 3.93
N ALA A 273 18.56 -7.66 4.13
CA ALA A 273 17.70 -7.74 5.30
C ALA A 273 18.52 -8.01 6.56
N TYR A 274 19.47 -8.95 6.50
CA TYR A 274 20.37 -9.26 7.61
C TYR A 274 21.14 -8.02 8.09
N ASN A 275 21.70 -7.23 7.16
CA ASN A 275 22.47 -6.03 7.48
C ASN A 275 21.65 -4.98 8.26
N GLN A 276 20.32 -4.95 8.12
CA GLN A 276 19.46 -4.05 8.90
C GLN A 276 19.29 -4.47 10.36
N ILE A 277 19.50 -5.76 10.68
CA ILE A 277 19.13 -6.34 11.98
C ILE A 277 20.22 -7.21 12.62
N GLN A 278 21.43 -7.24 12.07
CA GLN A 278 22.52 -8.16 12.46
C GLN A 278 22.81 -8.18 13.97
N ASP A 279 22.71 -7.03 14.64
CA ASP A 279 22.95 -6.91 16.09
C ASP A 279 21.78 -7.41 16.96
N ARG A 280 20.65 -7.75 16.33
CA ARG A 280 19.37 -8.09 16.96
C ARG A 280 18.87 -9.47 16.54
N VAL A 281 19.70 -10.29 15.91
CA VAL A 281 19.35 -11.66 15.52
C VAL A 281 20.43 -12.66 15.92
N GLU A 282 20.03 -13.92 16.02
CA GLU A 282 20.92 -15.07 16.05
C GLU A 282 20.77 -15.82 14.73
N VAL A 283 21.89 -16.00 14.04
CA VAL A 283 21.95 -16.74 12.77
C VAL A 283 22.17 -18.21 13.08
N GLU A 284 21.36 -19.10 12.51
CA GLU A 284 21.58 -20.55 12.61
C GLU A 284 22.64 -20.99 11.59
N ASP A 285 22.43 -20.64 10.31
CA ASP A 285 23.35 -20.93 9.22
C ASP A 285 23.23 -19.87 8.09
N PHE A 286 24.07 -20.00 7.07
CA PHE A 286 23.99 -19.19 5.85
C PHE A 286 24.31 -20.02 4.60
N ILE A 287 23.67 -19.65 3.50
CA ILE A 287 23.93 -20.26 2.19
C ILE A 287 24.37 -19.22 1.18
N ARG A 288 25.23 -19.62 0.25
CA ARG A 288 25.67 -18.78 -0.87
C ARG A 288 25.30 -19.43 -2.19
N THR A 289 24.19 -18.99 -2.77
CA THR A 289 23.61 -19.60 -3.98
C THR A 289 23.42 -18.57 -5.09
N LYS A 290 23.24 -19.06 -6.33
CA LYS A 290 22.86 -18.21 -7.46
C LYS A 290 21.35 -18.30 -7.62
N LEU A 291 20.64 -17.22 -7.28
CA LEU A 291 19.20 -17.17 -7.44
C LEU A 291 18.83 -17.12 -8.93
N LYS A 292 17.68 -17.71 -9.27
CA LYS A 292 17.20 -17.72 -10.66
C LYS A 292 17.05 -16.30 -11.19
N GLY A 293 17.76 -16.00 -12.28
CA GLY A 293 17.71 -14.69 -12.92
C GLY A 293 18.67 -13.64 -12.35
N THR A 294 19.56 -13.99 -11.41
CA THR A 294 20.66 -13.11 -10.97
C THR A 294 21.97 -13.48 -11.67
N SER A 295 22.83 -12.50 -11.91
CA SER A 295 24.18 -12.72 -12.45
C SER A 295 25.14 -13.21 -11.37
N GLU A 296 25.02 -12.67 -10.16
CA GLU A 296 25.90 -12.92 -9.02
C GLU A 296 25.30 -13.89 -8.00
N ARG A 297 26.20 -14.50 -7.19
CA ARG A 297 25.82 -15.30 -6.04
C ARG A 297 25.42 -14.39 -4.89
N ILE A 298 24.32 -14.71 -4.23
CA ILE A 298 23.77 -13.97 -3.11
C ILE A 298 23.93 -14.81 -1.84
N THR A 299 24.21 -14.15 -0.72
CA THR A 299 24.21 -14.76 0.61
C THR A 299 22.81 -14.65 1.21
N LEU A 300 22.26 -15.79 1.66
CA LEU A 300 21.03 -15.86 2.42
C LEU A 300 21.35 -16.40 3.81
N TYR A 301 20.64 -15.92 4.83
CA TYR A 301 20.83 -16.27 6.22
C TYR A 301 19.58 -16.95 6.77
N GLU A 302 19.76 -18.07 7.46
CA GLU A 302 18.74 -18.69 8.29
C GLU A 302 18.78 -18.06 9.68
N ILE A 303 17.64 -17.53 10.12
CA ILE A 303 17.55 -16.82 11.39
C ILE A 303 16.92 -17.75 12.43
N LYS A 304 17.63 -17.97 13.54
CA LYS A 304 17.17 -18.78 14.66
C LYS A 304 16.23 -18.00 15.58
N SER A 305 16.62 -16.78 15.92
CA SER A 305 15.91 -15.97 16.91
C SER A 305 16.15 -14.47 16.72
N VAL A 306 15.24 -13.65 17.27
CA VAL A 306 15.40 -12.20 17.39
C VAL A 306 15.67 -11.81 18.85
N LYS A 307 16.46 -10.76 19.06
CA LYS A 307 16.81 -10.18 20.36
C LYS A 307 16.19 -8.80 20.51
N GLY A 308 15.46 -8.60 21.61
CA GLY A 308 14.79 -7.35 21.92
C GLY A 308 13.38 -7.24 21.34
N GLU A 309 12.76 -6.08 21.52
CA GLU A 309 11.43 -5.74 20.98
C GLU A 309 11.56 -4.77 19.81
N SER A 310 10.50 -4.65 19.01
CA SER A 310 10.40 -3.65 17.94
C SER A 310 10.49 -2.24 18.55
N LEU A 311 11.27 -1.35 17.92
CA LEU A 311 11.39 0.08 18.28
C LEU A 311 10.09 0.84 18.01
N VAL A 312 9.26 0.30 17.13
CA VAL A 312 7.91 0.76 16.87
C VAL A 312 6.99 -0.02 17.78
N ALA A 313 6.54 0.62 18.86
CA ALA A 313 5.43 0.14 19.67
C ALA A 313 4.24 -0.14 18.74
N LYS A 314 3.63 -1.32 18.90
CA LYS A 314 2.81 -2.01 17.91
C LYS A 314 1.63 -1.14 17.46
N LYS A 315 1.28 -1.21 16.16
CA LYS A 315 0.00 -0.75 15.59
C LYS A 315 -1.25 -1.43 16.20
N HIS A 316 -1.04 -2.43 17.06
CA HIS A 316 -2.04 -2.94 17.98
C HIS A 316 -1.50 -2.81 19.39
N ASP A 317 -1.42 -1.58 19.90
CA ASP A 317 -1.33 -1.41 21.33
C ASP A 317 -2.66 -1.92 21.88
N ALA A 318 -2.60 -3.12 22.46
CA ALA A 318 -3.63 -3.61 23.34
C ALA A 318 -3.21 -3.26 24.77
N LEU A 319 -3.99 -2.44 25.44
CA LEU A 319 -3.73 -1.99 26.80
C LEU A 319 -4.80 -2.61 27.70
N VAL A 320 -4.41 -3.25 28.80
CA VAL A 320 -5.38 -3.68 29.81
C VAL A 320 -5.44 -2.62 30.90
N LYS A 321 -6.53 -1.87 30.94
CA LYS A 321 -6.78 -0.83 31.93
C LYS A 321 -8.08 -1.13 32.66
N ASP A 322 -8.04 -1.17 33.98
CA ASP A 322 -9.21 -1.43 34.82
C ASP A 322 -9.95 -2.73 34.45
N GLY A 323 -9.20 -3.74 33.97
CA GLY A 323 -9.74 -5.03 33.53
C GLY A 323 -10.32 -5.06 32.11
N ILE A 324 -10.31 -3.93 31.39
CA ILE A 324 -10.81 -3.81 30.02
C ILE A 324 -9.63 -3.89 29.05
N LYS A 325 -9.77 -4.68 27.97
CA LYS A 325 -8.81 -4.73 26.86
C LYS A 325 -9.14 -3.60 25.87
N TRP A 326 -8.25 -2.64 25.77
CA TRP A 326 -8.33 -1.49 24.89
C TRP A 326 -7.49 -1.70 23.65
N THR A 327 -8.01 -1.34 22.48
CA THR A 327 -7.29 -1.33 21.21
C THR A 327 -7.03 0.11 20.80
N ARG A 328 -5.78 0.46 20.51
CA ARG A 328 -5.44 1.81 20.02
C ARG A 328 -6.00 2.04 18.63
N ALA A 329 -6.75 3.12 18.46
CA ALA A 329 -7.35 3.53 17.19
C ALA A 329 -6.56 4.61 16.46
N GLY A 330 -5.65 5.32 17.14
CA GLY A 330 -4.82 6.35 16.52
C GLY A 330 -4.21 7.32 17.54
N ALA A 331 -3.50 8.34 17.06
CA ALA A 331 -2.99 9.39 17.93
C ALA A 331 -4.10 10.42 18.23
N SER A 332 -4.12 10.96 19.45
CA SER A 332 -5.15 11.92 19.88
C SER A 332 -5.19 13.20 19.06
N LYS A 333 -4.07 13.55 18.41
CA LYS A 333 -3.94 14.71 17.52
C LYS A 333 -4.67 14.53 16.18
N ASP A 334 -4.88 13.28 15.75
CA ASP A 334 -5.50 12.98 14.45
C ASP A 334 -7.03 13.09 14.56
N LEU A 335 -7.58 12.93 15.78
CA LEU A 335 -8.99 13.17 16.09
C LEU A 335 -9.19 14.60 16.65
N SER A 336 -9.45 15.53 15.74
CA SER A 336 -9.81 16.92 16.04
C SER A 336 -11.26 17.06 16.52
N LYS A 337 -11.70 18.31 16.75
CA LYS A 337 -13.11 18.61 17.07
C LYS A 337 -14.05 18.58 15.86
N GLU A 338 -13.51 18.64 14.64
CA GLU A 338 -14.29 18.87 13.42
C GLU A 338 -14.34 17.65 12.49
N ASN A 339 -13.50 16.64 12.74
CA ASN A 339 -13.46 15.41 11.95
C ASN A 339 -13.98 14.20 12.72
N LYS A 340 -14.29 13.16 11.94
CA LYS A 340 -14.59 11.82 12.44
C LYS A 340 -13.60 10.85 11.81
N ILE A 341 -13.31 9.76 12.50
CA ILE A 341 -12.41 8.69 12.03
C ILE A 341 -13.20 7.38 12.02
N GLU A 342 -13.12 6.66 10.91
CA GLU A 342 -13.64 5.29 10.80
C GLU A 342 -12.54 4.31 11.25
N PHE A 343 -12.91 3.31 12.04
CA PHE A 343 -11.99 2.39 12.69
C PHE A 343 -12.62 0.99 12.80
N GLU A 344 -11.88 -0.06 12.49
CA GLU A 344 -12.36 -1.44 12.64
C GLU A 344 -11.94 -2.02 14.01
N LEU A 345 -12.91 -2.53 14.78
CA LEU A 345 -12.67 -3.19 16.07
C LEU A 345 -13.27 -4.60 16.09
N ASP A 346 -12.42 -5.62 15.99
CA ASP A 346 -12.81 -7.04 16.02
C ASP A 346 -14.00 -7.33 15.06
N GLY A 347 -13.93 -6.82 13.83
CA GLY A 347 -14.95 -6.96 12.78
C GLY A 347 -16.12 -5.97 12.83
N ASP A 348 -16.19 -5.08 13.83
CA ASP A 348 -17.17 -4.00 13.89
C ASP A 348 -16.63 -2.71 13.25
N ASP A 349 -17.41 -2.07 12.38
CA ASP A 349 -17.10 -0.73 11.84
C ASP A 349 -17.51 0.35 12.86
N VAL A 350 -16.53 1.07 13.38
CA VAL A 350 -16.66 2.04 14.49
C VAL A 350 -16.35 3.45 14.00
N LEU A 351 -17.23 4.39 14.34
CA LEU A 351 -17.05 5.81 14.10
C LEU A 351 -16.60 6.53 15.37
N LEU A 352 -15.45 7.20 15.29
CA LEU A 352 -14.81 7.97 16.36
C LEU A 352 -14.93 9.47 16.12
N PHE A 353 -15.26 10.23 17.17
CA PHE A 353 -15.33 11.69 17.14
C PHE A 353 -15.22 12.28 18.55
N ARG A 354 -14.94 13.58 18.64
CA ARG A 354 -14.96 14.31 19.92
C ARG A 354 -16.29 15.02 20.12
N PHE A 355 -16.88 14.87 21.31
CA PHE A 355 -18.06 15.62 21.72
C PHE A 355 -17.87 16.15 23.14
N ASN A 356 -17.95 17.48 23.31
CA ASN A 356 -17.67 18.18 24.58
C ASN A 356 -16.30 17.83 25.22
N GLY A 357 -15.31 17.48 24.40
CA GLY A 357 -13.96 17.12 24.84
C GLY A 357 -13.75 15.61 25.04
N ASP A 358 -14.82 14.84 25.22
CA ASP A 358 -14.76 13.38 25.33
C ASP A 358 -14.63 12.73 23.96
N VAL A 359 -13.95 11.58 23.90
CA VAL A 359 -13.97 10.69 22.74
C VAL A 359 -15.23 9.84 22.80
N ARG A 360 -15.98 9.78 21.70
CA ARG A 360 -17.14 8.89 21.53
C ARG A 360 -16.83 7.88 20.45
N ALA A 361 -17.34 6.66 20.63
CA ALA A 361 -17.25 5.57 19.69
C ALA A 361 -18.62 4.91 19.55
N VAL A 362 -19.11 4.83 18.32
CA VAL A 362 -20.40 4.21 17.98
C VAL A 362 -20.24 3.35 16.74
N GLN A 363 -21.13 2.39 16.50
CA GLN A 363 -21.12 1.70 15.21
C GLN A 363 -21.33 2.72 14.07
N ASN A 364 -20.61 2.56 12.97
CA ASN A 364 -20.67 3.49 11.84
C ASN A 364 -21.88 3.23 10.94
N THR A 365 -22.71 2.21 11.18
CA THR A 365 -23.87 1.91 10.35
C THR A 365 -25.19 2.11 11.07
N CYS A 366 -26.22 2.61 10.37
CA CYS A 366 -27.55 2.73 10.94
C CYS A 366 -28.20 1.35 11.16
N THR A 367 -29.01 1.22 12.20
CA THR A 367 -29.49 -0.08 12.73
C THR A 367 -30.59 -0.76 11.91
N HIS A 368 -31.02 -0.16 10.81
CA HIS A 368 -32.13 -0.66 9.98
C HIS A 368 -31.72 -0.86 8.52
N MET A 369 -30.96 0.07 7.94
CA MET A 369 -30.51 -0.03 6.53
C MET A 369 -29.01 -0.26 6.38
N ASN A 370 -28.26 -0.35 7.49
CA ASN A 370 -26.81 -0.53 7.49
C ASN A 370 -26.05 0.54 6.65
N LEU A 371 -26.58 1.77 6.61
CA LEU A 371 -26.00 2.90 5.88
C LEU A 371 -25.00 3.66 6.74
N PRO A 372 -23.92 4.22 6.14
CA PRO A 372 -22.84 4.85 6.90
C PRO A 372 -23.30 6.14 7.61
N LEU A 373 -22.87 6.31 8.85
CA LEU A 373 -23.14 7.45 9.71
C LEU A 373 -22.01 8.49 9.69
N SER A 374 -20.85 8.18 9.10
CA SER A 374 -19.68 9.08 9.06
C SER A 374 -19.98 10.44 8.45
N GLY A 375 -20.85 10.48 7.44
CA GLY A 375 -21.38 11.71 6.82
C GLY A 375 -22.48 12.43 7.61
N GLY A 376 -22.96 11.86 8.71
CA GLY A 376 -24.02 12.42 9.54
C GLY A 376 -23.55 13.54 10.46
N GLU A 377 -24.39 14.55 10.67
CA GLU A 377 -24.10 15.63 11.62
C GLU A 377 -24.39 15.19 13.07
N ILE A 378 -23.62 15.74 14.01
CA ILE A 378 -23.83 15.57 15.45
C ILE A 378 -24.37 16.87 16.01
N ASP A 379 -25.57 16.83 16.59
CA ASP A 379 -26.23 18.02 17.15
C ASP A 379 -25.64 18.44 18.50
N GLU A 380 -26.12 19.57 19.03
CA GLU A 380 -25.70 20.12 20.34
C GLU A 380 -26.01 19.20 21.53
N ASN A 381 -26.90 18.23 21.37
CA ASN A 381 -27.26 17.23 22.38
C ASN A 381 -26.42 15.95 22.26
N GLY A 382 -25.54 15.87 21.27
CA GLY A 382 -24.71 14.69 21.02
C GLY A 382 -25.46 13.58 20.30
N HIS A 383 -26.45 13.92 19.47
CA HIS A 383 -27.15 12.96 18.64
C HIS A 383 -26.59 12.95 17.22
N ILE A 384 -26.22 11.76 16.73
CA ILE A 384 -25.77 11.58 15.35
C ILE A 384 -26.96 11.27 14.47
N THR A 385 -27.12 12.03 13.38
CA THR A 385 -28.24 11.87 12.45
C THR A 385 -27.75 11.24 11.16
N CYS A 386 -28.36 10.13 10.76
CA CYS A 386 -28.06 9.49 9.49
C CYS A 386 -28.45 10.42 8.33
N PRO A 387 -27.51 10.74 7.41
CA PRO A 387 -27.72 11.75 6.38
C PRO A 387 -28.72 11.30 5.30
N PHE A 388 -29.06 10.01 5.25
CA PHE A 388 -29.89 9.44 4.19
C PHE A 388 -31.40 9.46 4.49
N HIS A 389 -31.78 9.36 5.77
CA HIS A 389 -33.19 9.22 6.16
C HIS A 389 -33.53 9.97 7.46
N GLY A 390 -32.57 10.69 8.08
CA GLY A 390 -32.84 11.54 9.24
C GLY A 390 -33.14 10.80 10.54
N THR A 391 -32.83 9.50 10.63
CA THR A 391 -32.88 8.78 11.90
C THR A 391 -31.73 9.26 12.77
N SER A 392 -32.03 9.62 14.02
CA SER A 392 -31.08 10.21 14.95
C SER A 392 -30.89 9.32 16.17
N TYR A 393 -29.64 9.13 16.59
CA TYR A 393 -29.24 8.24 17.68
C TYR A 393 -28.44 9.01 18.72
N CYS A 394 -28.68 8.73 20.00
CA CYS A 394 -27.84 9.22 21.09
C CYS A 394 -26.47 8.54 21.05
N THR A 395 -25.41 9.33 20.96
CA THR A 395 -24.05 8.81 20.84
C THR A 395 -23.48 8.26 22.15
N LYS A 396 -24.19 8.47 23.27
CA LYS A 396 -23.77 8.02 24.60
C LYS A 396 -24.31 6.64 24.95
N ASP A 397 -25.57 6.36 24.65
CA ASP A 397 -26.27 5.13 25.03
C ASP A 397 -26.90 4.39 23.84
N GLY A 398 -26.79 4.94 22.64
CA GLY A 398 -27.34 4.37 21.42
C GLY A 398 -28.82 4.61 21.19
N GLY A 399 -29.54 5.22 22.14
CA GLY A 399 -30.99 5.36 22.10
C GLY A 399 -31.49 6.14 20.89
N VAL A 400 -32.56 5.66 20.24
CA VAL A 400 -33.19 6.33 19.09
C VAL A 400 -33.90 7.60 19.55
N GLN A 401 -33.59 8.73 18.92
CA GLN A 401 -34.15 10.06 19.23
C GLN A 401 -35.16 10.54 18.17
N LYS A 402 -34.87 10.25 16.89
CA LYS A 402 -35.76 10.52 15.75
C LYS A 402 -35.75 9.31 14.83
N TRP A 403 -36.86 9.04 14.16
CA TRP A 403 -37.00 7.84 13.32
C TRP A 403 -37.51 8.17 11.93
N CYS A 404 -36.61 8.13 10.95
CA CYS A 404 -36.92 8.33 9.54
C CYS A 404 -37.65 9.68 9.26
N ASP A 405 -37.20 10.76 9.89
CA ASP A 405 -37.81 12.10 9.76
C ASP A 405 -37.26 12.91 8.58
N GLY A 406 -36.18 12.46 7.95
CA GLY A 406 -35.51 13.13 6.83
C GLY A 406 -35.74 12.45 5.48
N LEU A 407 -36.86 11.75 5.29
CA LEU A 407 -37.17 11.08 4.03
C LEU A 407 -37.53 12.11 2.94
N PRO A 408 -37.11 11.89 1.67
CA PRO A 408 -37.48 12.76 0.54
C PRO A 408 -38.99 12.89 0.36
N GLU A 409 -39.46 14.10 0.01
CA GLU A 409 -40.89 14.39 -0.20
C GLU A 409 -41.50 13.60 -1.37
N ASP A 410 -40.68 13.23 -2.36
CA ASP A 410 -41.06 12.45 -3.54
C ASP A 410 -41.02 10.93 -3.33
N MET A 411 -40.70 10.47 -2.11
CA MET A 411 -40.67 9.05 -1.78
C MET A 411 -42.10 8.46 -1.80
N PRO A 412 -42.32 7.29 -2.45
CA PRO A 412 -43.63 6.64 -2.48
C PRO A 412 -44.22 6.43 -1.06
N PRO A 413 -45.51 6.72 -0.82
CA PRO A 413 -46.12 6.60 0.51
C PRO A 413 -45.97 5.22 1.17
N GLU A 414 -45.99 4.16 0.36
CA GLU A 414 -45.81 2.78 0.82
C GLU A 414 -44.41 2.55 1.40
N ASN A 415 -43.36 3.15 0.81
CA ASN A 415 -41.99 3.05 1.30
C ASN A 415 -41.80 3.86 2.59
N VAL A 416 -42.42 5.05 2.68
CA VAL A 416 -42.40 5.87 3.91
C VAL A 416 -43.07 5.11 5.05
N GLN A 417 -44.23 4.50 4.81
CA GLN A 417 -44.94 3.71 5.80
C GLN A 417 -44.12 2.48 6.24
N MET A 418 -43.50 1.78 5.30
CA MET A 418 -42.61 0.65 5.58
C MET A 418 -41.46 1.07 6.51
N MET A 419 -40.70 2.11 6.16
CA MET A 419 -39.57 2.58 6.96
C MET A 419 -39.98 3.05 8.36
N LYS A 420 -41.11 3.75 8.49
CA LYS A 420 -41.62 4.21 9.79
C LYS A 420 -42.16 3.07 10.66
N SER A 421 -42.55 1.95 10.06
CA SER A 421 -43.03 0.76 10.77
C SER A 421 -41.92 -0.18 11.27
N MET A 422 -40.68 0.01 10.81
CA MET A 422 -39.54 -0.81 11.24
C MET A 422 -39.29 -0.71 12.74
N LYS A 423 -38.83 -1.80 13.35
CA LYS A 423 -38.49 -1.83 14.77
C LYS A 423 -37.33 -0.86 15.04
N GLN A 424 -37.52 0.01 16.02
CA GLN A 424 -36.47 0.91 16.49
C GLN A 424 -35.43 0.12 17.29
N VAL A 425 -34.22 0.02 16.75
CA VAL A 425 -33.08 -0.67 17.37
C VAL A 425 -32.03 0.38 17.74
N PRO A 426 -31.58 0.43 19.00
CA PRO A 426 -30.49 1.32 19.44
C PRO A 426 -29.18 1.04 18.70
N LEU A 427 -28.36 2.08 18.57
CA LEU A 427 -27.02 2.02 18.02
C LEU A 427 -26.06 1.34 19.01
N ASN A 428 -25.19 0.42 18.57
CA ASN A 428 -24.13 -0.06 19.46
C ASN A 428 -23.15 1.08 19.76
N THR A 429 -22.81 1.22 21.04
CA THR A 429 -21.75 2.11 21.51
C THR A 429 -20.54 1.30 21.97
N PHE A 430 -19.38 1.92 21.98
CA PHE A 430 -18.13 1.32 22.43
C PHE A 430 -17.50 2.21 23.49
N ASN A 431 -16.69 1.60 24.35
CA ASN A 431 -15.85 2.34 25.28
C ASN A 431 -14.76 3.06 24.48
N ALA A 432 -14.54 4.35 24.74
CA ALA A 432 -13.46 5.11 24.12
C ALA A 432 -12.81 6.06 25.13
N ILE A 433 -11.48 6.15 25.10
CA ILE A 433 -10.71 7.05 25.95
C ILE A 433 -9.58 7.72 25.17
N ASP A 434 -9.25 8.93 25.61
CA ASP A 434 -8.00 9.61 25.26
C ASP A 434 -7.02 9.38 26.41
N TYR A 435 -5.96 8.62 26.16
CA TYR A 435 -5.00 8.23 27.20
C TYR A 435 -3.58 8.22 26.64
N GLU A 436 -2.68 8.91 27.33
CA GLU A 436 -1.26 9.05 26.96
C GLU A 436 -1.05 9.55 25.51
N GLY A 437 -1.92 10.48 25.07
CA GLY A 437 -1.83 11.08 23.73
C GLY A 437 -2.34 10.18 22.60
N ASN A 438 -3.05 9.11 22.93
CA ASN A 438 -3.64 8.17 21.98
C ASN A 438 -5.13 7.95 22.24
N ILE A 439 -5.87 7.64 21.16
CA ILE A 439 -7.26 7.21 21.21
C ILE A 439 -7.30 5.71 21.35
N TRP A 440 -8.07 5.23 22.32
CA TRP A 440 -8.25 3.81 22.60
C TRP A 440 -9.72 3.46 22.60
N VAL A 441 -10.06 2.29 22.06
CA VAL A 441 -11.43 1.81 21.91
C VAL A 441 -11.53 0.38 22.44
N ALA A 442 -12.60 0.07 23.14
CA ALA A 442 -12.88 -1.27 23.65
C ALA A 442 -14.36 -1.62 23.50
N LYS A 443 -14.66 -2.92 23.38
CA LYS A 443 -16.04 -3.40 23.46
C LYS A 443 -16.59 -3.20 24.88
N ASN A 444 -17.91 -3.01 24.97
CA ASN A 444 -18.63 -2.87 26.24
C ASN A 444 -18.75 -4.17 27.02
#